data_AF-A0A2L0EHV5-F1
#
_entry.id   AF-A0A2L0EHV5-F1
#
_cell.length_a   1.000
_cell.length_b   1.000
_cell.length_c   1.000
_cell.angle_alpha   90.00
_cell.angle_beta   90.00
_cell.angle_gamma   90.00
#
_symmetry.space_group_name_H-M   'P 1'
#
loop_
_entity.id
_entity.type
_entity.pdbx_description
1 polymer ?
#
loop_
_entity_poly.entity_id
_entity_poly.type
_entity_poly.pdbx_seq_one_letter_code
_entity_poly.pdbx_strand_id
1 'polypeptide(L)'
;MTRHLLGLSTLISGLVLAGCNAISGIDSLTFDGVGASGGGGAPPGDGGGGSDGDGGEAGDGGATGGGGAAGGAGGAGGAGGGGECEGEPCPTPTGVDVVEQTYTGLHGSPGTATPAMDRCPESQVILGFRGALGPLGESFIHAKIQAQCGYLELTEGGPYTITTTPGDVTPFQGSEGTEPWEMECPENEVVVGFSGWAGRYLDVLFIACAPLLVTGPPDDLRVELGPITWPDGVGGDGGSEFPDTFCGADQVANLVQTVVEGGAIGAFGLGCTTPSLTY
;
A
#
# COMPACT_ATOMS: atom_id res chain seq x y z
N MET A 1 -18.03 -60.66 -26.86
CA MET A 1 -19.46 -60.28 -26.89
C MET A 1 -19.55 -58.78 -26.89
N THR A 2 -19.82 -58.24 -28.06
CA THR A 2 -19.82 -56.82 -28.43
C THR A 2 -21.18 -56.22 -28.09
N ARG A 3 -21.23 -55.10 -27.36
CA ARG A 3 -22.42 -54.25 -27.33
C ARG A 3 -22.04 -52.78 -27.45
N HIS A 4 -22.43 -52.24 -28.60
CA HIS A 4 -22.59 -50.83 -28.92
C HIS A 4 -23.66 -50.15 -28.06
N LEU A 5 -23.39 -48.91 -27.67
CA LEU A 5 -24.34 -47.82 -27.40
C LEU A 5 -23.66 -46.58 -28.02
N LEU A 6 -24.07 -46.10 -29.21
CA LEU A 6 -25.11 -45.07 -29.42
C LEU A 6 -24.99 -43.97 -28.34
N GLY A 7 -24.48 -42.77 -28.61
CA GLY A 7 -24.82 -41.90 -29.74
C GLY A 7 -25.77 -40.82 -29.21
N LEU A 8 -25.23 -39.69 -28.75
CA LEU A 8 -26.02 -38.47 -28.53
C LEU A 8 -25.26 -37.31 -29.18
N SER A 9 -25.85 -36.84 -30.27
CA SER A 9 -25.33 -35.81 -31.15
C SER A 9 -26.10 -34.51 -30.90
N THR A 10 -25.37 -33.40 -30.90
CA THR A 10 -25.75 -32.05 -31.41
C THR A 10 -26.97 -31.33 -30.85
N LEU A 11 -26.76 -30.11 -30.31
CA LEU A 11 -27.35 -28.82 -30.77
C LEU A 11 -27.36 -27.76 -29.66
N ILE A 12 -26.46 -26.78 -29.69
CA ILE A 12 -26.72 -25.37 -29.31
C ILE A 12 -25.79 -24.53 -30.20
N SER A 13 -26.27 -24.12 -31.37
CA SER A 13 -26.85 -22.80 -31.67
C SER A 13 -25.86 -21.65 -31.51
N GLY A 14 -25.58 -21.03 -32.64
CA GLY A 14 -24.54 -20.03 -32.83
C GLY A 14 -24.85 -18.70 -32.15
N LEU A 15 -23.79 -18.12 -31.58
CA LEU A 15 -23.77 -16.75 -31.14
C LEU A 15 -23.36 -15.87 -32.32
N VAL A 16 -24.27 -14.98 -32.69
CA VAL A 16 -24.12 -13.97 -33.74
C VAL A 16 -23.04 -12.98 -33.32
N LEU A 17 -21.90 -12.97 -34.02
CA LEU A 17 -20.98 -11.83 -34.04
C LEU A 17 -21.61 -10.72 -34.88
N ALA A 18 -22.34 -9.83 -34.22
CA ALA A 18 -22.66 -8.51 -34.77
C ALA A 18 -21.49 -7.57 -34.43
N GLY A 19 -20.82 -7.09 -35.48
CA GLY A 19 -19.64 -6.24 -35.38
C GLY A 19 -19.91 -4.88 -34.73
N CYS A 20 -18.92 -4.40 -33.98
CA CYS A 20 -18.71 -2.98 -33.75
C CYS A 20 -17.50 -2.56 -34.58
N ASN A 21 -17.78 -1.73 -35.58
CA ASN A 21 -16.81 -1.03 -36.39
C ASN A 21 -16.05 0.00 -35.55
N ALA A 22 -14.74 0.05 -35.76
CA ALA A 22 -13.87 1.23 -35.79
C ALA A 22 -14.31 2.48 -35.00
N ILE A 23 -13.66 2.72 -33.86
CA ILE A 23 -13.31 4.07 -33.41
C ILE A 23 -11.82 4.24 -33.67
N SER A 24 -11.50 4.71 -34.87
CA SER A 24 -10.23 5.34 -35.19
C SER A 24 -10.40 6.84 -34.95
N GLY A 25 -9.80 7.34 -33.88
CA GLY A 25 -9.86 8.76 -33.54
C GLY A 25 -9.48 9.05 -32.09
N ILE A 26 -8.23 8.81 -31.72
CA ILE A 26 -7.58 9.57 -30.64
C ILE A 26 -6.28 10.10 -31.21
N ASP A 27 -6.36 11.36 -31.63
CA ASP A 27 -5.23 12.25 -31.81
C ASP A 27 -4.36 12.24 -30.55
N SER A 28 -3.07 12.39 -30.79
CA SER A 28 -2.00 12.49 -29.81
C SER A 28 -2.39 13.29 -28.56
N LEU A 29 -2.59 12.60 -27.44
CA LEU A 29 -2.37 13.19 -26.13
C LEU A 29 -0.87 13.21 -25.89
N THR A 30 -0.22 14.27 -26.38
CA THR A 30 1.05 14.72 -25.81
C THR A 30 0.81 15.02 -24.34
N PHE A 31 1.32 14.13 -23.48
CA PHE A 31 1.56 14.45 -22.08
C PHE A 31 2.64 15.54 -22.05
N ASP A 32 2.23 16.80 -22.06
CA ASP A 32 3.06 17.89 -21.57
C ASP A 32 3.22 17.68 -20.07
N GLY A 33 4.27 16.97 -19.71
CA GLY A 33 4.76 16.86 -18.36
C GLY A 33 5.08 18.27 -17.84
N VAL A 34 4.12 18.86 -17.13
CA VAL A 34 4.39 20.00 -16.26
C VAL A 34 5.21 19.46 -15.10
N GLY A 35 6.52 19.61 -15.23
CA GLY A 35 7.49 19.21 -14.23
C GLY A 35 7.30 19.98 -12.93
N ALA A 36 7.05 19.26 -11.85
CA ALA A 36 7.39 19.72 -10.52
C ALA A 36 8.90 19.52 -10.31
N SER A 37 9.68 20.51 -10.77
CA SER A 37 11.08 20.65 -10.39
C SER A 37 11.14 21.17 -8.95
N GLY A 38 11.12 20.26 -7.97
CA GLY A 38 11.45 20.56 -6.59
C GLY A 38 12.94 20.88 -6.48
N GLY A 39 13.25 22.17 -6.31
CA GLY A 39 14.61 22.69 -6.23
C GLY A 39 15.41 22.11 -5.07
N GLY A 40 16.66 21.78 -5.38
CA GLY A 40 17.67 21.41 -4.39
C GLY A 40 17.96 22.56 -3.44
N GLY A 41 17.68 22.34 -2.15
CA GLY A 41 18.26 23.10 -1.06
C GLY A 41 19.56 22.44 -0.65
N ALA A 42 20.70 23.01 -1.07
CA ALA A 42 21.99 22.69 -0.50
C ALA A 42 22.03 23.14 0.97
N PRO A 43 22.47 22.31 1.93
CA PRO A 43 22.81 22.81 3.25
C PRO A 43 24.11 23.65 3.16
N PRO A 44 24.20 24.78 3.87
CA PRO A 44 25.42 25.56 3.94
C PRO A 44 26.51 24.75 4.63
N GLY A 45 27.70 24.79 4.04
CA GLY A 45 28.90 24.29 4.69
C GLY A 45 29.31 25.20 5.84
N ASP A 46 29.73 24.57 6.93
CA ASP A 46 30.60 25.18 7.93
C ASP A 46 31.84 24.30 8.07
N GLY A 47 33.00 24.92 7.82
CA GLY A 47 34.30 24.31 8.02
C GLY A 47 34.69 24.26 9.50
N GLY A 48 35.70 23.45 9.79
CA GLY A 48 36.34 23.45 11.10
C GLY A 48 37.30 22.28 11.24
N GLY A 49 38.57 22.52 10.91
CA GLY A 49 39.64 21.58 11.24
C GLY A 49 39.86 21.48 12.75
N GLY A 50 40.38 20.33 13.19
CA GLY A 50 40.76 20.09 14.57
C GLY A 50 41.47 18.75 14.70
N SER A 51 42.77 18.84 14.87
CA SER A 51 43.80 17.80 15.03
C SER A 51 43.70 16.98 16.32
N ASP A 52 44.23 15.76 16.24
CA ASP A 52 44.99 14.97 17.24
C ASP A 52 44.61 15.04 18.73
N GLY A 53 44.35 13.87 19.31
CA GLY A 53 44.31 13.67 20.75
C GLY A 53 44.26 12.19 21.14
N ASP A 54 45.41 11.64 21.50
CA ASP A 54 45.59 10.34 22.15
C ASP A 54 44.93 10.26 23.53
N GLY A 55 44.50 9.04 23.90
CA GLY A 55 44.87 8.45 25.19
C GLY A 55 43.86 8.50 26.37
N GLY A 56 43.72 7.33 27.01
CA GLY A 56 43.20 7.11 28.37
C GLY A 56 41.70 6.82 28.44
N GLU A 57 41.17 5.99 29.32
CA GLU A 57 41.69 5.10 30.35
C GLU A 57 40.51 4.23 30.79
N ALA A 58 40.79 3.05 31.34
CA ALA A 58 39.79 2.15 31.90
C ALA A 58 39.11 2.76 33.13
N GLY A 59 37.78 2.64 33.22
CA GLY A 59 36.98 2.99 34.38
C GLY A 59 35.87 1.99 34.59
N ASP A 60 36.08 1.06 35.51
CA ASP A 60 35.04 0.26 36.15
C ASP A 60 34.10 1.16 36.96
N GLY A 61 32.80 0.82 36.97
CA GLY A 61 31.94 1.13 38.11
C GLY A 61 30.53 1.62 37.77
N GLY A 62 29.57 0.73 38.02
CA GLY A 62 28.52 1.07 38.99
C GLY A 62 27.12 1.41 38.48
N ALA A 63 26.17 0.82 39.22
CA ALA A 63 24.81 1.29 39.51
C ALA A 63 23.69 1.00 38.50
N THR A 64 22.99 -0.10 38.80
CA THR A 64 21.53 -0.19 39.01
C THR A 64 20.74 1.12 38.93
N GLY A 65 19.67 1.16 38.11
CA GLY A 65 18.61 2.17 38.27
C GLY A 65 17.52 2.15 37.21
N GLY A 66 16.27 1.90 37.65
CA GLY A 66 15.01 2.31 37.01
C GLY A 66 14.62 1.53 35.75
N GLY A 67 13.49 0.83 35.66
CA GLY A 67 12.16 1.29 36.04
C GLY A 67 11.58 2.21 34.94
N GLY A 68 11.37 1.67 33.74
CA GLY A 68 10.85 2.40 32.58
C GLY A 68 9.47 1.88 32.18
N ALA A 69 8.48 2.75 32.40
CA ALA A 69 7.04 2.67 32.18
C ALA A 69 6.50 1.62 31.18
N ALA A 70 5.48 0.90 31.64
CA ALA A 70 4.51 0.20 30.82
C ALA A 70 3.91 1.16 29.77
N GLY A 71 3.91 0.71 28.51
CA GLY A 71 3.30 1.41 27.39
C GLY A 71 1.84 1.77 27.69
N GLY A 72 1.51 3.03 27.48
CA GLY A 72 0.17 3.56 27.65
C GLY A 72 -0.82 2.80 26.78
N ALA A 73 -1.91 2.36 27.40
CA ALA A 73 -3.04 1.75 26.73
C ALA A 73 -3.50 2.62 25.55
N GLY A 74 -3.74 1.98 24.42
CA GLY A 74 -4.34 2.59 23.24
C GLY A 74 -5.56 3.40 23.62
N GLY A 75 -5.55 4.67 23.24
CA GLY A 75 -6.73 5.51 23.36
C GLY A 75 -7.85 4.87 22.55
N ALA A 76 -8.91 4.47 23.24
CA ALA A 76 -10.15 4.04 22.61
C ALA A 76 -10.53 5.10 21.56
N GLY A 77 -10.77 4.65 20.33
CA GLY A 77 -11.18 5.49 19.21
C GLY A 77 -12.22 6.50 19.67
N GLY A 78 -11.97 7.78 19.35
CA GLY A 78 -12.88 8.85 19.70
C GLY A 78 -14.27 8.49 19.20
N ALA A 79 -15.20 8.30 20.14
CA ALA A 79 -16.60 8.04 19.80
C ALA A 79 -17.14 9.27 19.07
N GLY A 80 -17.19 9.18 17.74
CA GLY A 80 -17.76 10.20 16.88
C GLY A 80 -19.25 10.37 17.20
N GLY A 81 -19.58 11.55 17.75
CA GLY A 81 -20.79 12.30 17.42
C GLY A 81 -22.15 11.64 17.69
N GLY A 82 -22.51 11.44 18.96
CA GLY A 82 -23.91 11.29 19.36
C GLY A 82 -24.65 12.63 19.52
N GLY A 83 -24.25 13.67 18.78
CA GLY A 83 -24.94 14.96 18.81
C GLY A 83 -26.31 14.84 18.15
N GLU A 84 -27.36 15.37 18.79
CA GLU A 84 -28.66 15.46 18.13
C GLU A 84 -28.61 16.59 17.09
N CYS A 85 -28.92 16.30 15.83
CA CYS A 85 -29.17 17.34 14.85
C CYS A 85 -30.42 18.15 15.26
N GLU A 86 -30.37 19.47 15.11
CA GLU A 86 -31.46 20.37 15.53
C GLU A 86 -32.71 20.23 14.62
N GLY A 87 -33.51 19.17 14.83
CA GLY A 87 -34.89 19.07 14.34
C GLY A 87 -35.11 18.28 13.05
N GLU A 88 -34.06 17.88 12.32
CA GLU A 88 -34.13 16.95 11.19
C GLU A 88 -33.26 15.70 11.46
N PRO A 89 -33.63 14.51 10.93
CA PRO A 89 -32.78 13.32 11.06
C PRO A 89 -31.40 13.60 10.47
N CYS A 90 -30.34 13.35 11.25
CA CYS A 90 -28.98 13.51 10.76
C CYS A 90 -28.75 12.63 9.52
N PRO A 91 -27.98 13.10 8.52
CA PRO A 91 -27.57 12.25 7.42
C PRO A 91 -26.75 11.07 7.97
N THR A 92 -27.27 9.86 7.80
CA THR A 92 -26.60 8.63 8.23
C THR A 92 -25.74 8.12 7.09
N PRO A 93 -24.40 8.05 7.23
CA PRO A 93 -23.57 7.46 6.21
C PRO A 93 -23.94 5.98 6.00
N THR A 94 -23.96 5.57 4.74
CA THR A 94 -24.37 4.23 4.27
C THR A 94 -23.19 3.37 3.83
N GLY A 95 -21.99 3.95 3.70
CA GLY A 95 -20.81 3.24 3.25
C GLY A 95 -19.56 4.12 3.15
N VAL A 96 -18.50 3.55 2.57
CA VAL A 96 -17.23 4.22 2.29
C VAL A 96 -16.91 4.01 0.81
N ASP A 97 -16.60 5.09 0.09
CA ASP A 97 -16.10 5.05 -1.28
C ASP A 97 -14.68 5.60 -1.35
N VAL A 98 -13.93 5.17 -2.35
CA VAL A 98 -12.55 5.62 -2.58
C VAL A 98 -12.47 6.38 -3.89
N VAL A 99 -12.16 7.68 -3.78
CA VAL A 99 -12.16 8.60 -4.91
C VAL A 99 -10.78 9.22 -5.10
N GLU A 100 -10.55 9.69 -6.32
CA GLU A 100 -9.31 10.31 -6.76
C GLU A 100 -8.10 9.35 -6.71
N GLN A 101 -7.12 9.63 -7.57
CA GLN A 101 -5.91 8.83 -7.63
C GLN A 101 -4.68 9.72 -7.67
N THR A 102 -3.84 9.61 -6.67
CA THR A 102 -2.48 10.12 -6.66
C THR A 102 -1.51 8.94 -6.73
N TYR A 103 -0.24 9.23 -7.01
CA TYR A 103 0.81 8.23 -7.11
C TYR A 103 2.02 8.68 -6.33
N THR A 104 2.57 7.76 -5.55
CA THR A 104 3.86 7.93 -4.90
C THR A 104 5.00 7.80 -5.92
N GLY A 105 6.20 8.24 -5.52
CA GLY A 105 7.41 7.97 -6.27
C GLY A 105 7.71 6.46 -6.34
N LEU A 106 8.35 6.03 -7.42
CA LEU A 106 8.90 4.68 -7.53
C LEU A 106 10.27 4.63 -6.85
N HIS A 107 10.47 3.66 -5.96
CA HIS A 107 11.74 3.42 -5.29
C HIS A 107 12.40 2.14 -5.82
N GLY A 108 13.69 2.23 -6.14
CA GLY A 108 14.48 1.19 -6.80
C GLY A 108 15.03 1.64 -8.15
N SER A 109 15.34 0.68 -9.02
CA SER A 109 15.82 0.93 -10.38
C SER A 109 14.71 0.62 -11.40
N PRO A 110 13.91 1.62 -11.82
CA PRO A 110 12.88 1.39 -12.83
C PRO A 110 13.47 1.10 -14.23
N GLY A 111 14.77 1.35 -14.43
CA GLY A 111 15.42 1.19 -15.73
C GLY A 111 14.69 1.98 -16.82
N THR A 112 14.33 1.30 -17.91
CA THR A 112 13.49 1.85 -19.00
C THR A 112 12.11 1.19 -19.08
N ALA A 113 11.76 0.35 -18.10
CA ALA A 113 10.51 -0.38 -18.12
C ALA A 113 9.36 0.49 -17.61
N THR A 114 8.18 0.32 -18.20
CA THR A 114 6.95 0.97 -17.73
C THR A 114 6.42 0.23 -16.52
N PRO A 115 6.03 0.91 -15.44
CA PRO A 115 5.45 0.25 -14.28
C PRO A 115 4.12 -0.42 -14.64
N ALA A 116 3.93 -1.65 -14.17
CA ALA A 116 2.62 -2.26 -14.08
C ALA A 116 1.81 -1.55 -12.99
N MET A 117 0.55 -1.28 -13.30
CA MET A 117 -0.37 -0.49 -12.47
C MET A 117 -1.53 -1.38 -12.04
N ASP A 118 -1.31 -2.20 -11.02
CA ASP A 118 -2.28 -3.19 -10.60
C ASP A 118 -3.20 -2.60 -9.53
N ARG A 119 -4.41 -2.28 -9.95
CA ARG A 119 -5.45 -1.69 -9.10
C ARG A 119 -6.26 -2.78 -8.42
N CYS A 120 -6.60 -2.58 -7.16
CA CYS A 120 -7.66 -3.33 -6.51
C CYS A 120 -9.00 -3.07 -7.23
N PRO A 121 -9.79 -4.12 -7.52
CA PRO A 121 -11.05 -3.94 -8.25
C PRO A 121 -12.07 -3.15 -7.42
N GLU A 122 -12.98 -2.47 -8.12
CA GLU A 122 -14.04 -1.67 -7.51
C GLU A 122 -13.49 -0.59 -6.54
N SER A 123 -14.14 -0.42 -5.38
CA SER A 123 -13.75 0.51 -4.32
C SER A 123 -12.92 -0.19 -3.22
N GLN A 124 -12.20 -1.27 -3.56
CA GLN A 124 -11.35 -1.98 -2.61
C GLN A 124 -10.01 -1.25 -2.37
N VAL A 125 -9.44 -1.47 -1.19
CA VAL A 125 -8.14 -0.93 -0.76
C VAL A 125 -7.13 -2.06 -0.52
N ILE A 126 -5.85 -1.73 -0.44
CA ILE A 126 -4.80 -2.71 -0.15
C ILE A 126 -4.73 -2.96 1.37
N LEU A 127 -4.85 -4.22 1.77
CA LEU A 127 -4.70 -4.69 3.15
C LEU A 127 -3.33 -5.31 3.44
N GLY A 128 -2.57 -5.65 2.39
CA GLY A 128 -1.27 -6.29 2.54
C GLY A 128 -0.69 -6.76 1.23
N PHE A 129 0.43 -7.46 1.32
CA PHE A 129 1.13 -8.04 0.18
C PHE A 129 1.57 -9.46 0.49
N ARG A 130 1.70 -10.24 -0.58
CA ARG A 130 2.35 -11.54 -0.54
C ARG A 130 3.19 -11.75 -1.79
N GLY A 131 4.14 -12.66 -1.70
CA GLY A 131 5.10 -12.81 -2.78
C GLY A 131 6.02 -14.00 -2.61
N ALA A 132 7.14 -13.93 -3.31
CA ALA A 132 8.28 -14.78 -3.01
C ALA A 132 9.59 -14.01 -3.20
N LEU A 133 10.56 -14.32 -2.35
CA LEU A 133 11.95 -13.90 -2.52
C LEU A 133 12.67 -14.84 -3.48
N GLY A 134 13.65 -14.30 -4.20
CA GLY A 134 14.56 -15.04 -5.05
C GLY A 134 16.02 -14.75 -4.70
N PRO A 135 16.93 -15.71 -4.88
CA PRO A 135 18.33 -15.52 -4.55
C PRO A 135 19.00 -14.56 -5.56
N LEU A 136 19.82 -13.64 -5.05
CA LEU A 136 20.75 -12.84 -5.84
C LEU A 136 22.13 -12.87 -5.18
N GLY A 137 22.97 -13.81 -5.63
CA GLY A 137 24.26 -14.06 -4.99
C GLY A 137 24.09 -14.64 -3.59
N GLU A 138 24.54 -13.91 -2.57
CA GLU A 138 24.43 -14.29 -1.16
C GLU A 138 23.23 -13.63 -0.44
N SER A 139 22.47 -12.79 -1.14
CA SER A 139 21.30 -12.08 -0.59
C SER A 139 19.99 -12.52 -1.25
N PHE A 140 18.87 -11.98 -0.77
CA PHE A 140 17.54 -12.20 -1.29
C PHE A 140 16.91 -10.89 -1.78
N ILE A 141 16.19 -10.98 -2.89
CA ILE A 141 15.43 -9.87 -3.47
C ILE A 141 13.99 -10.29 -3.71
N HIS A 142 13.09 -9.32 -3.83
CA HIS A 142 11.70 -9.59 -4.19
C HIS A 142 11.61 -10.11 -5.64
N ALA A 143 11.32 -11.39 -5.80
CA ALA A 143 11.18 -12.02 -7.12
C ALA A 143 9.78 -11.83 -7.69
N LYS A 144 8.75 -11.93 -6.83
CA LYS A 144 7.37 -11.65 -7.18
C LYS A 144 6.58 -11.02 -6.05
N ILE A 145 5.59 -10.21 -6.40
CA ILE A 145 4.68 -9.55 -5.45
C ILE A 145 3.25 -9.51 -6.00
N GLN A 146 2.29 -9.55 -5.09
CA GLN A 146 0.85 -9.43 -5.33
C GLN A 146 0.24 -8.69 -4.13
N ALA A 147 -0.67 -7.75 -4.39
CA ALA A 147 -1.41 -7.07 -3.33
C ALA A 147 -2.66 -7.89 -2.94
N GLN A 148 -2.94 -7.93 -1.65
CA GLN A 148 -4.20 -8.41 -1.09
C GLN A 148 -5.13 -7.20 -0.94
N CYS A 149 -6.27 -7.24 -1.63
CA CYS A 149 -7.27 -6.20 -1.57
C CYS A 149 -8.32 -6.50 -0.49
N GLY A 150 -9.10 -5.50 -0.09
CA GLY A 150 -10.16 -5.65 0.88
C GLY A 150 -11.24 -4.58 0.78
N TYR A 151 -12.41 -4.93 1.31
CA TYR A 151 -13.56 -4.03 1.39
C TYR A 151 -13.51 -3.22 2.68
N LEU A 152 -14.04 -1.99 2.60
CA LEU A 152 -14.30 -1.14 3.75
C LEU A 152 -15.79 -1.20 4.07
N GLU A 153 -16.12 -1.61 5.30
CA GLU A 153 -17.49 -1.71 5.78
C GLU A 153 -17.71 -0.75 6.94
N LEU A 154 -18.83 -0.03 6.92
CA LEU A 154 -19.21 0.91 7.97
C LEU A 154 -20.25 0.25 8.88
N THR A 155 -20.04 0.30 10.21
CA THR A 155 -21.04 -0.23 11.14
C THR A 155 -22.31 0.64 11.20
N GLU A 156 -23.47 -0.01 11.25
CA GLU A 156 -24.75 0.69 11.40
C GLU A 156 -24.96 1.20 12.84
N GLY A 157 -25.61 2.35 12.99
CA GLY A 157 -26.24 2.76 14.26
C GLY A 157 -25.40 3.58 15.25
N GLY A 158 -24.14 3.91 14.94
CA GLY A 158 -23.31 4.82 15.74
C GLY A 158 -22.85 4.25 17.11
N PRO A 159 -21.60 4.51 17.56
CA PRO A 159 -20.51 5.20 16.86
C PRO A 159 -20.05 4.40 15.64
N TYR A 160 -19.79 5.11 14.53
CA TYR A 160 -19.36 4.47 13.29
C TYR A 160 -17.93 3.97 13.41
N THR A 161 -17.72 2.72 13.03
CA THR A 161 -16.41 2.10 12.92
C THR A 161 -16.26 1.55 11.51
N ILE A 162 -15.09 1.72 10.92
CA ILE A 162 -14.75 1.12 9.63
C ILE A 162 -14.04 -0.19 9.92
N THR A 163 -14.58 -1.30 9.39
CA THR A 163 -13.97 -2.62 9.43
C THR A 163 -13.48 -3.02 8.06
N THR A 164 -12.46 -3.88 8.02
CA THR A 164 -11.91 -4.40 6.77
C THR A 164 -12.23 -5.87 6.60
N THR A 165 -12.66 -6.28 5.41
CA THR A 165 -12.81 -7.71 5.06
C THR A 165 -11.93 -8.06 3.85
N PRO A 166 -11.25 -9.22 3.83
CA PRO A 166 -10.46 -9.62 2.67
C PRO A 166 -11.32 -9.71 1.41
N GLY A 167 -10.81 -9.12 0.33
CA GLY A 167 -11.44 -9.07 -0.99
C GLY A 167 -10.61 -9.79 -2.03
N ASP A 168 -10.49 -9.18 -3.21
CA ASP A 168 -9.76 -9.74 -4.33
C ASP A 168 -8.24 -9.66 -4.14
N VAL A 169 -7.50 -10.18 -5.14
CA VAL A 169 -6.05 -10.04 -5.22
C VAL A 169 -5.66 -9.52 -6.59
N THR A 170 -4.60 -8.72 -6.65
CA THR A 170 -4.06 -8.26 -7.93
C THR A 170 -3.38 -9.42 -8.68
N PRO A 171 -2.99 -9.29 -9.95
CA PRO A 171 -2.07 -10.26 -10.56
C PRO A 171 -0.72 -10.31 -9.83
N PHE A 172 -0.01 -11.44 -9.93
CA PHE A 172 1.41 -11.49 -9.55
C PHE A 172 2.25 -10.75 -10.57
N GLN A 173 3.17 -9.92 -10.07
CA GLN A 173 4.21 -9.28 -10.87
C GLN A 173 5.56 -9.89 -10.51
N GLY A 174 6.40 -10.12 -11.52
CA GLY A 174 7.72 -10.74 -11.36
C GLY A 174 7.79 -12.19 -11.83
N SER A 175 8.80 -12.92 -11.37
CA SER A 175 9.07 -14.31 -11.72
C SER A 175 9.02 -15.22 -10.49
N GLU A 176 9.11 -16.53 -10.70
CA GLU A 176 9.06 -17.48 -9.59
C GLU A 176 10.23 -17.27 -8.62
N GLY A 177 9.90 -17.07 -7.34
CA GLY A 177 10.84 -17.08 -6.24
C GLY A 177 10.90 -18.44 -5.54
N THR A 178 11.81 -18.56 -4.57
CA THR A 178 12.05 -19.80 -3.81
C THR A 178 11.47 -19.75 -2.40
N GLU A 179 11.30 -18.56 -1.83
CA GLU A 179 10.86 -18.39 -0.44
C GLU A 179 9.57 -17.55 -0.41
N PRO A 180 8.40 -18.18 -0.21
CA PRO A 180 7.14 -17.45 -0.15
C PRO A 180 7.07 -16.63 1.14
N TRP A 181 6.39 -15.48 1.05
CA TRP A 181 6.20 -14.59 2.18
C TRP A 181 4.85 -13.89 2.10
N GLU A 182 4.40 -13.38 3.26
CA GLU A 182 3.16 -12.63 3.43
C GLU A 182 3.38 -11.54 4.48
N MET A 183 2.82 -10.37 4.20
CA MET A 183 2.87 -9.18 5.04
C MET A 183 1.52 -8.49 4.97
N GLU A 184 0.70 -8.68 6.01
CA GLU A 184 -0.62 -8.09 6.11
C GLU A 184 -0.64 -7.01 7.19
N CYS A 185 -1.49 -6.00 6.98
CA CYS A 185 -1.82 -5.06 8.04
C CYS A 185 -2.59 -5.78 9.17
N PRO A 186 -2.49 -5.27 10.41
CA PRO A 186 -3.36 -5.72 11.50
C PRO A 186 -4.85 -5.63 11.14
N GLU A 187 -5.68 -6.33 11.89
CA GLU A 187 -7.13 -6.33 11.67
C GLU A 187 -7.71 -4.91 11.70
N ASN A 188 -8.52 -4.57 10.69
CA ASN A 188 -9.14 -3.24 10.51
C ASN A 188 -8.14 -2.11 10.21
N GLU A 189 -6.94 -2.44 9.75
CA GLU A 189 -5.97 -1.49 9.23
C GLU A 189 -5.77 -1.66 7.72
N VAL A 190 -5.36 -0.58 7.07
CA VAL A 190 -5.13 -0.52 5.61
C VAL A 190 -3.73 0.01 5.33
N VAL A 191 -3.19 -0.31 4.15
CA VAL A 191 -1.88 0.20 3.73
C VAL A 191 -1.98 1.69 3.41
N VAL A 192 -1.14 2.51 4.04
CA VAL A 192 -1.08 3.97 3.86
C VAL A 192 0.29 4.47 3.40
N GLY A 193 1.28 3.58 3.30
CA GLY A 193 2.64 3.92 2.90
C GLY A 193 3.56 2.71 2.91
N PHE A 194 4.83 2.95 2.64
CA PHE A 194 5.87 1.93 2.61
C PHE A 194 7.25 2.55 2.88
N SER A 195 8.20 1.70 3.25
CA SER A 195 9.63 2.00 3.33
C SER A 195 10.41 0.77 2.92
N GLY A 196 11.74 0.87 2.84
CA GLY A 196 12.52 -0.29 2.40
C GLY A 196 13.89 0.08 1.87
N TRP A 197 14.55 -0.96 1.36
CA TRP A 197 15.90 -0.87 0.83
C TRP A 197 15.86 -1.33 -0.62
N ALA A 198 16.56 -0.61 -1.48
CA ALA A 198 16.66 -0.95 -2.88
C ALA A 198 18.04 -0.61 -3.46
N GLY A 199 18.49 -1.45 -4.37
CA GLY A 199 19.60 -1.19 -5.27
C GLY A 199 19.15 -1.30 -6.71
N ARG A 200 19.65 -2.32 -7.42
CA ARG A 200 19.14 -2.68 -8.75
C ARG A 200 17.74 -3.32 -8.67
N TYR A 201 17.44 -3.96 -7.55
CA TYR A 201 16.16 -4.59 -7.26
C TYR A 201 15.63 -4.08 -5.93
N LEU A 202 14.37 -4.39 -5.64
CA LEU A 202 13.81 -4.22 -4.31
C LEU A 202 14.37 -5.31 -3.40
N ASP A 203 15.17 -4.90 -2.43
CA ASP A 203 15.87 -5.79 -1.49
C ASP A 203 14.99 -6.05 -0.26
N VAL A 204 14.49 -4.98 0.37
CA VAL A 204 13.62 -5.02 1.56
C VAL A 204 12.40 -4.14 1.37
N LEU A 205 11.24 -4.62 1.84
CA LEU A 205 9.99 -3.88 1.87
C LEU A 205 9.40 -3.90 3.27
N PHE A 206 8.93 -2.75 3.73
CA PHE A 206 8.05 -2.58 4.87
C PHE A 206 6.78 -1.86 4.41
N ILE A 207 5.64 -2.14 5.02
CA ILE A 207 4.40 -1.41 4.78
C ILE A 207 3.99 -0.61 6.01
N ALA A 208 3.45 0.58 5.79
CA ALA A 208 2.82 1.36 6.85
C ALA A 208 1.32 1.04 6.86
N CYS A 209 0.81 0.65 8.02
CA CYS A 209 -0.59 0.33 8.24
C CYS A 209 -1.22 1.35 9.18
N ALA A 210 -2.48 1.70 8.95
CA ALA A 210 -3.24 2.53 9.88
C ALA A 210 -4.72 2.17 9.87
N PRO A 211 -5.42 2.28 11.01
CA PRO A 211 -6.88 2.14 11.03
C PRO A 211 -7.54 3.39 10.45
N LEU A 212 -8.75 3.24 9.92
CA LEU A 212 -9.58 4.35 9.47
C LEU A 212 -10.58 4.75 10.57
N LEU A 213 -10.58 6.03 10.93
CA LEU A 213 -11.40 6.58 12.00
C LEU A 213 -12.48 7.48 11.41
N VAL A 214 -13.71 7.36 11.90
CA VAL A 214 -14.79 8.30 11.56
C VAL A 214 -14.86 9.37 12.64
N THR A 215 -14.60 10.62 12.28
CA THR A 215 -14.56 11.76 13.21
C THR A 215 -15.43 12.91 12.72
N GLY A 216 -15.69 13.89 13.60
CA GLY A 216 -16.53 15.05 13.30
C GLY A 216 -17.92 15.02 13.96
N PRO A 217 -18.67 16.14 13.87
CA PRO A 217 -20.07 16.19 14.28
C PRO A 217 -20.96 15.44 13.26
N PRO A 218 -22.21 15.09 13.63
CA PRO A 218 -23.11 14.32 12.76
C PRO A 218 -23.39 14.93 11.37
N ASP A 219 -23.22 16.24 11.21
CA ASP A 219 -23.40 16.99 9.96
C ASP A 219 -22.11 17.21 9.16
N ASP A 220 -20.95 16.82 9.71
CA ASP A 220 -19.61 16.94 9.09
C ASP A 220 -18.73 15.73 9.48
N LEU A 221 -19.27 14.52 9.30
CA LEU A 221 -18.50 13.29 9.50
C LEU A 221 -17.48 13.13 8.37
N ARG A 222 -16.26 12.75 8.74
CA ARG A 222 -15.13 12.53 7.84
C ARG A 222 -14.34 11.29 8.24
N VAL A 223 -13.56 10.77 7.29
CA VAL A 223 -12.63 9.65 7.51
C VAL A 223 -11.24 10.23 7.70
N GLU A 224 -10.57 9.85 8.80
CA GLU A 224 -9.20 10.25 9.12
C GLU A 224 -8.33 8.99 9.35
N LEU A 225 -7.02 9.10 9.11
CA LEU A 225 -6.08 8.02 9.46
C LEU A 225 -5.81 8.02 10.97
N GLY A 226 -5.81 6.82 11.56
CA GLY A 226 -5.35 6.60 12.92
C GLY A 226 -3.82 6.49 13.04
N PRO A 227 -3.33 6.05 14.21
CA PRO A 227 -1.89 5.84 14.43
C PRO A 227 -1.30 4.84 13.43
N ILE A 228 -0.12 5.17 12.89
CA ILE A 228 0.58 4.32 11.93
C ILE A 228 1.37 3.23 12.67
N THR A 229 1.25 2.00 12.20
CA THR A 229 2.04 0.83 12.62
C THR A 229 2.91 0.33 11.46
N TRP A 230 3.99 -0.37 11.81
CA TRP A 230 4.92 -0.95 10.86
C TRP A 230 5.13 -2.42 11.22
N PRO A 231 4.55 -3.36 10.46
CA PRO A 231 4.91 -4.77 10.56
C PRO A 231 6.39 -5.01 10.25
N ASP A 232 6.88 -6.20 10.60
CA ASP A 232 8.24 -6.61 10.26
C ASP A 232 8.46 -6.60 8.74
N GLY A 233 9.59 -6.05 8.30
CA GLY A 233 9.95 -6.00 6.90
C GLY A 233 10.32 -7.37 6.33
N VAL A 234 10.17 -7.51 5.02
CA VAL A 234 10.52 -8.74 4.30
C VAL A 234 11.55 -8.41 3.22
N GLY A 235 12.64 -9.19 3.18
CA GLY A 235 13.70 -8.98 2.19
C GLY A 235 15.05 -9.54 2.59
N GLY A 236 16.06 -9.18 1.79
CA GLY A 236 17.47 -9.45 2.07
C GLY A 236 18.16 -8.33 2.87
N ASP A 237 19.48 -8.31 2.80
CA ASP A 237 20.36 -7.30 3.45
C ASP A 237 21.04 -6.36 2.43
N GLY A 238 20.64 -6.46 1.16
CA GLY A 238 21.19 -5.67 0.05
C GLY A 238 20.62 -4.25 -0.07
N GLY A 239 21.15 -3.50 -1.04
CA GLY A 239 20.62 -2.21 -1.43
C GLY A 239 20.99 -1.04 -0.52
N SER A 240 20.22 0.04 -0.63
CA SER A 240 20.30 1.21 0.26
C SER A 240 18.90 1.62 0.66
N GLU A 241 18.76 2.07 1.90
CA GLU A 241 17.50 2.57 2.43
C GLU A 241 16.98 3.75 1.61
N PHE A 242 15.67 3.74 1.35
CA PHE A 242 14.95 4.87 0.78
C PHE A 242 13.98 5.45 1.83
N PRO A 243 13.61 6.75 1.74
CA PRO A 243 12.80 7.39 2.76
C PRO A 243 11.39 6.81 2.82
N ASP A 244 10.80 6.84 4.01
CA ASP A 244 9.39 6.52 4.21
C ASP A 244 8.51 7.30 3.23
N THR A 245 7.66 6.58 2.53
CA THR A 245 6.82 7.10 1.45
C THR A 245 5.36 6.83 1.78
N PHE A 246 4.62 7.90 2.02
CA PHE A 246 3.20 7.84 2.39
C PHE A 246 2.30 8.29 1.24
N CYS A 247 1.08 7.78 1.25
CA CYS A 247 0.05 8.15 0.30
C CYS A 247 -0.40 9.61 0.40
N GLY A 248 -0.33 10.19 1.59
CA GLY A 248 -0.85 11.51 1.93
C GLY A 248 -1.44 11.48 3.34
N ALA A 249 -1.81 12.64 3.90
CA ALA A 249 -2.33 12.70 5.27
C ALA A 249 -3.66 11.92 5.46
N ASP A 250 -4.48 11.87 4.40
CA ASP A 250 -5.82 11.28 4.43
C ASP A 250 -6.02 10.27 3.28
N GLN A 251 -4.93 9.69 2.76
CA GLN A 251 -4.98 8.80 1.61
C GLN A 251 -4.55 7.38 1.98
N VAL A 252 -5.21 6.41 1.36
CA VAL A 252 -4.95 4.96 1.50
C VAL A 252 -4.50 4.40 0.16
N ALA A 253 -3.78 3.28 0.18
CA ALA A 253 -3.36 2.61 -1.04
C ALA A 253 -4.49 1.76 -1.63
N ASN A 254 -4.74 1.87 -2.94
CA ASN A 254 -5.67 1.01 -3.68
C ASN A 254 -5.07 0.46 -4.99
N LEU A 255 -3.80 0.79 -5.25
CA LEU A 255 -3.08 0.38 -6.44
C LEU A 255 -1.62 0.16 -6.07
N VAL A 256 -1.01 -0.87 -6.65
CA VAL A 256 0.44 -1.09 -6.56
C VAL A 256 1.08 -0.79 -7.91
N GLN A 257 2.19 -0.06 -7.86
CA GLN A 257 3.06 0.21 -9.00
C GLN A 257 4.28 -0.70 -8.89
N THR A 258 4.53 -1.53 -9.89
CA THR A 258 5.72 -2.40 -9.90
C THR A 258 6.46 -2.29 -11.22
N VAL A 259 7.79 -2.28 -11.16
CA VAL A 259 8.62 -2.45 -12.35
C VAL A 259 9.32 -3.80 -12.22
N VAL A 260 9.18 -4.65 -13.24
CA VAL A 260 9.88 -5.95 -13.28
C VAL A 260 11.11 -5.82 -14.18
N GLU A 261 12.31 -6.04 -13.63
CA GLU A 261 13.57 -6.05 -14.36
C GLU A 261 14.22 -7.44 -14.25
N GLY A 262 14.54 -8.08 -15.38
CA GLY A 262 15.20 -9.39 -15.36
C GLY A 262 14.43 -10.50 -14.65
N GLY A 263 13.13 -10.30 -14.41
CA GLY A 263 12.26 -11.23 -13.68
C GLY A 263 12.10 -10.92 -12.18
N ALA A 264 12.83 -9.98 -11.61
CA ALA A 264 12.64 -9.55 -10.22
C ALA A 264 12.00 -8.17 -10.15
N ILE A 265 11.51 -7.78 -8.97
CA ILE A 265 10.97 -6.45 -8.73
C ILE A 265 12.14 -5.46 -8.72
N GLY A 266 12.21 -4.61 -9.75
CA GLY A 266 13.21 -3.55 -9.91
C GLY A 266 12.84 -2.27 -9.17
N ALA A 267 11.55 -1.92 -9.14
CA ALA A 267 11.05 -0.77 -8.40
C ALA A 267 9.61 -0.97 -7.90
N PHE A 268 9.27 -0.27 -6.83
CA PHE A 268 7.98 -0.34 -6.15
C PHE A 268 7.43 1.05 -5.85
N GLY A 269 6.10 1.17 -5.90
CA GLY A 269 5.37 2.33 -5.43
C GLY A 269 3.90 2.00 -5.23
N LEU A 270 3.15 2.96 -4.71
CA LEU A 270 1.71 2.86 -4.46
C LEU A 270 0.95 3.93 -5.26
N GLY A 271 -0.24 3.56 -5.71
CA GLY A 271 -1.29 4.50 -6.05
C GLY A 271 -2.23 4.68 -4.85
N CYS A 272 -2.54 5.93 -4.57
CA CYS A 272 -3.25 6.36 -3.38
C CYS A 272 -4.58 7.04 -3.71
N THR A 273 -5.54 6.92 -2.81
CA THR A 273 -6.92 7.39 -2.97
C THR A 273 -7.45 7.92 -1.64
N THR A 274 -8.42 8.82 -1.68
CA THR A 274 -9.01 9.42 -0.47
C THR A 274 -10.33 8.69 -0.14
N PRO A 275 -10.44 8.01 1.01
CA PRO A 275 -11.71 7.42 1.43
C PRO A 275 -12.69 8.53 1.81
N SER A 276 -13.96 8.34 1.46
CA SER A 276 -15.04 9.28 1.74
C SER A 276 -16.31 8.54 2.15
N LEU A 277 -17.08 9.13 3.07
CA LEU A 277 -18.37 8.55 3.48
C LEU A 277 -19.42 8.78 2.38
N THR A 278 -20.20 7.76 2.08
CA THR A 278 -21.40 7.87 1.24
C THR A 278 -22.63 8.03 2.12
N TYR A 279 -23.63 8.78 1.67
CA TYR A 279 -24.88 9.05 2.40
C TYR A 279 -26.09 8.66 1.56
#